data_AF-A0A6G4A628-F1
#
_entry.id   AF-A0A6G4A628-F1
#
_cell.length_a   1.000
_cell.length_b   1.000
_cell.length_c   1.000
_cell.angle_alpha   90.00
_cell.angle_beta   90.00
_cell.angle_gamma   90.00
#
_symmetry.space_group_name_H-M   'P 1'
#
loop_
_entity.id
_entity.type
_entity.pdbx_description
1 polymer ?
#
loop_
_entity_poly.entity_id
_entity_poly.type
_entity_poly.pdbx_seq_one_letter_code
_entity_poly.pdbx_strand_id
1 'polypeptide(L)'
;MTICEFYRSQLVLIFNELEPGWSELETYDFGYQWTRQVNSYLETLRIVQLGDTHPFVMYTITLPEDFKQTNIFDMAYQYKSQYELSLLLHHSKLQLSMSKNCSELDESMAGFLFRSRAELFDIIDFSVYG
;
A
#
# COMPACT_ATOMS: atom_id res chain seq x y z
N MET A 1 -8.09 11.87 20.64
CA MET A 1 -7.43 10.92 19.74
C MET A 1 -8.48 10.38 18.79
N THR A 2 -8.37 10.71 17.50
CA THR A 2 -9.23 10.15 16.46
C THR A 2 -8.80 8.72 16.14
N ILE A 3 -9.67 7.95 15.47
CA ILE A 3 -9.34 6.59 15.05
C ILE A 3 -8.16 6.57 14.05
N CYS A 4 -8.04 7.59 13.21
CA CYS A 4 -6.91 7.76 12.30
C CYS A 4 -5.61 8.05 13.04
N GLU A 5 -5.63 8.92 14.05
CA GLU A 5 -4.47 9.20 14.91
C GLU A 5 -4.00 7.94 15.63
N PHE A 6 -4.94 7.10 16.07
CA PHE A 6 -4.61 5.81 16.69
C PHE A 6 -3.85 4.90 15.71
N TYR A 7 -4.36 4.66 14.50
CA TYR A 7 -3.65 3.83 13.52
C TYR A 7 -2.33 4.46 13.04
N ARG A 8 -2.27 5.79 12.91
CA ARG A 8 -1.03 6.51 12.62
C ARG A 8 0.04 6.25 13.69
N SER A 9 -0.33 6.35 14.97
CA SER A 9 0.64 6.14 16.06
C SER A 9 1.21 4.72 16.07
N GLN A 10 0.40 3.72 15.71
CA GLN A 10 0.88 2.35 15.52
C GLN A 10 1.89 2.25 14.37
N LEU A 11 1.61 2.87 13.21
CA LEU A 11 2.53 2.86 12.08
C LEU A 11 3.85 3.57 12.38
N VAL A 12 3.80 4.73 13.02
CA VAL A 12 5.01 5.47 13.41
C VAL A 12 5.89 4.63 14.35
N LEU A 13 5.28 3.88 15.28
CA LEU A 13 6.02 2.95 16.13
C LEU A 13 6.72 1.87 15.29
N ILE A 14 5.99 1.24 14.36
CA ILE A 14 6.53 0.20 13.46
C ILE A 14 7.69 0.74 12.63
N PHE A 15 7.57 1.94 12.07
CA PHE A 15 8.63 2.55 11.26
C PHE A 15 9.89 2.85 12.07
N ASN A 16 9.74 3.30 13.32
CA ASN A 16 10.87 3.60 14.18
C ASN A 16 11.59 2.33 14.66
N GLU A 17 10.86 1.24 14.89
CA GLU A 17 11.42 0.02 15.49
C GLU A 17 11.89 -1.01 14.46
N LEU A 18 11.18 -1.15 13.33
CA LEU A 18 11.34 -2.28 12.39
C LEU A 18 11.67 -1.84 10.97
N GLU A 19 11.16 -0.69 10.53
CA GLU A 19 11.12 -0.31 9.13
C GLU A 19 11.63 1.13 8.93
N PRO A 20 12.91 1.43 9.15
CA PRO A 20 13.43 2.78 8.96
C PRO A 20 13.33 3.21 7.48
N GLY A 21 13.18 4.52 7.25
CA GLY A 21 13.20 5.12 5.90
C GLY A 21 11.84 5.54 5.35
N TRP A 22 10.75 5.32 6.07
CA TRP A 22 9.46 5.94 5.74
C TRP A 22 9.47 7.44 6.05
N SER A 23 9.05 8.25 5.07
CA SER A 23 8.91 9.70 5.21
C SER A 23 7.44 10.07 5.13
N GLU A 24 6.93 10.77 6.13
CA GLU A 24 5.54 11.26 6.15
C GLU A 24 5.38 12.47 5.23
N LEU A 25 4.30 12.50 4.45
CA LEU A 25 3.91 13.65 3.66
C LEU A 25 2.97 14.53 4.49
N GLU A 26 3.50 15.67 4.98
CA GLU A 26 2.75 16.60 5.84
C GLU A 26 1.55 17.25 5.15
N THR A 27 1.52 17.30 3.82
CA THR A 27 0.52 18.01 3.02
C THR A 27 -0.59 17.10 2.46
N TYR A 28 -0.85 15.96 3.08
CA TYR A 28 -1.86 15.02 2.58
C TYR A 28 -3.24 15.27 3.20
N ASP A 29 -4.16 15.84 2.41
CA ASP A 29 -5.45 16.34 2.91
C ASP A 29 -6.45 15.26 3.36
N PHE A 30 -6.26 14.00 2.94
CA PHE A 30 -7.24 12.93 3.14
C PHE A 30 -6.92 11.97 4.30
N GLY A 31 -5.92 12.32 5.12
CA GLY A 31 -5.50 11.53 6.26
C GLY A 31 -3.98 11.57 6.41
N TYR A 32 -3.33 10.41 6.32
CA TYR A 32 -1.88 10.31 6.45
C TYR A 32 -1.28 9.50 5.31
N GLN A 33 -0.10 9.91 4.85
CA GLN A 33 0.64 9.22 3.81
C GLN A 33 2.11 9.16 4.19
N TRP A 34 2.70 7.99 4.02
CA TRP A 34 4.14 7.78 4.08
C TRP A 34 4.64 7.23 2.76
N THR A 35 5.85 7.60 2.40
CA THR A 35 6.52 7.08 1.21
C THR A 35 7.91 6.56 1.56
N ARG A 36 8.33 5.52 0.83
CA ARG A 36 9.68 4.97 0.93
C ARG A 36 10.15 4.51 -0.45
N GLN A 37 11.33 4.97 -0.86
CA GLN A 37 11.97 4.50 -2.08
C GLN A 37 12.74 3.22 -1.78
N VAL A 38 12.46 2.14 -2.52
CA VAL A 38 13.17 0.86 -2.42
C VAL A 38 13.54 0.40 -3.82
N ASN A 39 14.84 0.46 -4.15
CA ASN A 39 15.34 0.21 -5.51
C ASN A 39 14.60 1.07 -6.55
N SER A 40 14.01 0.45 -7.58
CA SER A 40 13.22 1.10 -8.63
C SER A 40 11.76 1.33 -8.23
N TYR A 41 11.33 0.86 -7.06
CA TYR A 41 9.96 0.96 -6.59
C TYR A 41 9.76 2.11 -5.61
N LEU A 42 8.61 2.78 -5.71
CA LEU A 42 8.15 3.71 -4.69
C LEU A 42 7.02 3.05 -3.91
N GLU A 43 7.30 2.70 -2.66
CA GLU A 43 6.29 2.24 -1.72
C GLU A 43 5.56 3.46 -1.14
N THR A 44 4.23 3.36 -1.02
CA THR A 44 3.38 4.35 -0.38
C THR A 44 2.44 3.64 0.57
N LEU A 45 2.35 4.10 1.81
CA LEU A 45 1.37 3.63 2.78
C LEU A 45 0.46 4.80 3.16
N ARG A 46 -0.85 4.58 3.13
CA ARG A 46 -1.86 5.59 3.45
C ARG A 46 -2.82 5.11 4.52
N ILE A 47 -3.26 6.03 5.34
CA ILE A 47 -4.50 5.93 6.10
C ILE A 47 -5.41 7.03 5.55
N VAL A 48 -6.54 6.64 4.97
CA VAL A 48 -7.49 7.55 4.33
C VAL A 48 -8.80 7.53 5.10
N GLN A 49 -9.31 8.70 5.47
CA GLN A 49 -10.64 8.84 6.06
C GLN A 49 -11.50 9.75 5.19
N LEU A 50 -12.55 9.18 4.60
CA LEU A 50 -13.50 9.92 3.77
C LEU A 50 -14.82 10.07 4.53
N GLY A 51 -15.07 11.28 5.05
CA GLY A 51 -16.26 11.58 5.84
C GLY A 51 -16.31 10.77 7.14
N ASP A 52 -17.50 10.28 7.49
CA ASP A 52 -17.78 9.62 8.77
C ASP A 52 -17.55 8.11 8.76
N THR A 53 -16.90 7.56 7.73
CA THR A 53 -16.60 6.12 7.67
C THR A 53 -15.37 5.77 8.50
N HIS A 54 -15.24 4.49 8.88
CA HIS A 54 -13.96 3.95 9.35
C HIS A 54 -12.86 4.19 8.31
N PRO A 55 -11.62 4.46 8.75
CA PRO A 55 -10.53 4.71 7.83
C PRO A 55 -10.18 3.46 7.03
N PHE A 56 -9.62 3.68 5.85
CA PHE A 56 -8.99 2.64 5.06
C PHE A 56 -7.48 2.73 5.23
N VAL A 57 -6.83 1.58 5.39
CA VAL A 57 -5.39 1.47 5.22
C VAL A 57 -5.11 0.96 3.81
N MET A 58 -4.11 1.55 3.15
CA MET A 58 -3.75 1.21 1.78
C MET A 58 -2.23 1.17 1.64
N TYR A 59 -1.71 0.06 1.13
CA TYR A 59 -0.32 -0.09 0.74
C TYR A 59 -0.24 -0.16 -0.78
N THR A 60 0.62 0.67 -1.37
CA THR A 60 0.77 0.83 -2.82
C THR A 60 2.23 0.71 -3.21
N ILE A 61 2.51 -0.05 -4.26
CA ILE A 61 3.79 -0.05 -4.97
C ILE A 61 3.58 0.66 -6.30
N THR A 62 4.32 1.75 -6.52
CA THR A 62 4.44 2.36 -7.85
C THR A 62 5.55 1.67 -8.62
N LEU A 63 5.17 1.09 -9.76
CA LEU A 63 6.04 0.30 -10.62
C LEU A 63 6.72 1.16 -11.68
N PRO A 64 7.91 0.77 -12.15
CA PRO A 64 8.52 1.37 -13.33
C PRO A 64 7.70 1.09 -14.61
N GLU A 65 7.99 1.85 -15.67
CA GLU A 65 7.15 1.85 -16.88
C GLU A 65 7.25 0.56 -17.71
N ASP A 66 8.32 -0.22 -17.53
CA ASP A 66 8.57 -1.51 -18.16
C ASP A 66 7.49 -2.55 -17.81
N PHE A 67 6.90 -2.48 -16.62
CA PHE A 67 5.77 -3.33 -16.22
C PHE A 67 4.52 -3.18 -17.09
N LYS A 68 4.41 -2.11 -17.90
CA LYS A 68 3.30 -2.00 -18.89
C LYS A 68 3.39 -3.03 -20.00
N GLN A 69 4.57 -3.64 -20.19
CA GLN A 69 4.84 -4.65 -21.21
C GLN A 69 4.85 -6.07 -20.64
N THR A 70 4.55 -6.24 -19.35
CA THR A 70 4.46 -7.55 -18.69
C THR A 70 3.01 -8.01 -18.58
N ASN A 71 2.81 -9.26 -18.15
CA ASN A 71 1.49 -9.82 -17.84
C ASN A 71 0.94 -9.38 -16.46
N ILE A 72 1.40 -8.28 -15.89
CA ILE A 72 1.02 -7.86 -14.52
C ILE A 72 -0.47 -7.61 -14.34
N PHE A 73 -1.18 -7.18 -15.38
CA PHE A 73 -2.62 -7.02 -15.34
C PHE A 73 -3.35 -8.35 -15.12
N ASP A 74 -2.91 -9.41 -15.80
CA ASP A 74 -3.48 -10.75 -15.65
C ASP A 74 -3.16 -11.32 -14.27
N MET A 75 -1.92 -11.12 -13.79
CA MET A 75 -1.50 -11.56 -12.46
C MET A 75 -2.31 -10.87 -11.37
N ALA A 76 -2.46 -9.54 -11.42
CA ALA A 76 -3.26 -8.80 -10.46
C ALA A 76 -4.75 -9.22 -10.49
N TYR A 77 -5.33 -9.44 -11.68
CA TYR A 77 -6.72 -9.84 -11.82
C TYR A 77 -7.01 -11.23 -11.23
N GLN A 78 -6.05 -12.16 -11.35
CA GLN A 78 -6.22 -13.55 -10.88
C GLN A 78 -5.82 -13.74 -9.41
N TYR A 79 -5.07 -12.80 -8.83
CA TYR A 79 -4.55 -12.92 -7.47
C TYR A 79 -5.68 -12.86 -6.44
N LYS A 80 -5.72 -13.87 -5.56
CA LYS A 80 -6.73 -13.95 -4.49
C LYS A 80 -6.14 -13.43 -3.20
N SER A 81 -6.42 -12.18 -2.89
CA SER A 81 -6.07 -11.57 -1.61
C SER A 81 -7.27 -11.51 -0.68
N GLN A 82 -7.01 -11.45 0.63
CA GLN A 82 -8.01 -11.04 1.63
C GLN A 82 -8.19 -9.51 1.67
N TYR A 83 -7.33 -8.77 0.98
CA TYR A 83 -7.40 -7.33 0.81
C TYR A 83 -8.06 -6.99 -0.53
N GLU A 84 -8.58 -5.77 -0.63
CA GLU A 84 -9.01 -5.21 -1.91
C GLU A 84 -7.77 -4.87 -2.74
N LEU A 85 -7.52 -5.67 -3.78
CA LEU A 85 -6.44 -5.45 -4.74
C LEU A 85 -6.90 -4.53 -5.87
N SER A 86 -6.08 -3.56 -6.23
CA SER A 86 -6.31 -2.69 -7.38
C SER A 86 -5.01 -2.44 -8.15
N LEU A 87 -5.14 -2.30 -9.47
CA LEU A 87 -4.07 -1.90 -10.37
C LEU A 87 -4.56 -0.70 -11.18
N LEU A 88 -3.88 0.43 -11.03
CA LEU A 88 -4.25 1.70 -11.66
C LEU A 88 -3.10 2.27 -12.47
N LEU A 89 -3.42 2.95 -13.58
CA LEU A 89 -2.45 3.74 -14.35
C LEU A 89 -2.61 5.22 -13.98
N HIS A 90 -1.62 5.80 -13.31
CA HIS A 90 -1.63 7.20 -12.87
C HIS A 90 -0.35 7.92 -13.28
N HIS A 91 -0.46 9.04 -14.00
CA HIS A 91 0.69 9.77 -14.59
C HIS A 91 1.71 8.86 -15.28
N SER A 92 1.24 7.96 -16.14
CA SER A 92 2.07 6.97 -16.84
C SER A 92 2.80 5.98 -15.93
N LYS A 93 2.49 5.89 -14.63
CA LYS A 93 3.03 4.87 -13.74
C LYS A 93 1.94 3.88 -13.33
N LEU A 94 2.29 2.61 -13.30
CA LEU A 94 1.40 1.59 -12.76
C LEU A 94 1.49 1.61 -11.22
N GLN A 95 0.34 1.58 -10.57
CA GLN A 95 0.20 1.53 -9.12
C GLN A 95 -0.57 0.28 -8.75
N LEU A 96 0.12 -0.65 -8.13
CA LEU A 96 -0.46 -1.86 -7.57
C LEU A 96 -0.72 -1.62 -6.09
N SER A 97 -1.96 -1.76 -5.64
CA SER A 97 -2.36 -1.40 -4.28
C SER A 97 -3.21 -2.47 -3.63
N MET A 98 -3.00 -2.67 -2.34
CA MET A 98 -3.90 -3.43 -1.47
C MET A 98 -4.48 -2.50 -0.41
N SER A 99 -5.79 -2.57 -0.21
CA SER A 99 -6.49 -1.81 0.81
C SER A 99 -7.41 -2.66 1.65
N LYS A 100 -7.67 -2.21 2.88
CA LYS A 100 -8.67 -2.80 3.77
C LYS A 100 -9.28 -1.73 4.66
N ASN A 101 -10.58 -1.85 4.93
CA ASN A 101 -11.22 -1.03 5.94
C ASN A 101 -10.66 -1.40 7.33
N CYS A 102 -10.25 -0.41 8.10
CA CYS A 102 -9.71 -0.63 9.44
C CYS A 102 -10.70 -1.29 10.41
N SER A 103 -12.01 -1.17 10.19
CA SER A 103 -13.01 -1.89 11.00
C SER A 103 -13.04 -3.39 10.76
N GLU A 104 -12.48 -3.85 9.64
CA GLU A 104 -12.43 -5.26 9.24
C GLU A 104 -11.01 -5.83 9.42
N LEU A 105 -10.07 -5.04 9.95
CA LEU A 105 -8.69 -5.44 10.11
C LEU A 105 -8.56 -6.48 11.24
N ASP A 106 -8.47 -7.76 10.85
CA ASP A 106 -8.31 -8.89 11.79
C ASP A 106 -6.86 -9.06 12.28
N GLU A 107 -5.93 -8.21 11.83
CA GLU A 107 -4.52 -8.23 12.19
C GLU A 107 -4.02 -6.84 12.60
N SER A 108 -2.78 -6.73 13.06
CA SER A 108 -2.17 -5.44 13.40
C SER A 108 -1.80 -4.64 12.16
N MET A 109 -1.55 -3.32 12.31
CA MET A 109 -1.02 -2.50 11.21
C MET A 109 0.31 -3.03 10.66
N ALA A 110 1.13 -3.66 11.50
CA ALA A 110 2.35 -4.34 11.08
C ALA A 110 2.01 -5.57 10.22
N GLY A 111 1.05 -6.40 10.67
CA GLY A 111 0.58 -7.56 9.93
C GLY A 111 0.07 -7.18 8.54
N PHE A 112 -0.77 -6.14 8.47
CA PHE A 112 -1.24 -5.59 7.21
C PHE A 112 -0.07 -5.15 6.32
N LEU A 113 0.85 -4.33 6.83
CA LEU A 113 1.98 -3.81 6.06
C LEU A 113 2.84 -4.94 5.48
N PHE A 114 3.25 -5.89 6.31
CA PHE A 114 4.14 -6.97 5.87
C PHE A 114 3.46 -7.93 4.91
N ARG A 115 2.18 -8.27 5.15
CA ARG A 115 1.47 -9.20 4.28
C ARG A 115 1.08 -8.56 2.95
N SER A 116 0.50 -7.35 2.97
CA SER A 116 0.18 -6.64 1.73
C SER A 116 1.43 -6.42 0.88
N ARG A 117 2.56 -6.05 1.50
CA ARG A 117 3.85 -5.98 0.81
C ARG A 117 4.23 -7.31 0.17
N ALA A 118 4.24 -8.40 0.93
CA ALA A 118 4.63 -9.71 0.44
C ALA A 118 3.76 -10.15 -0.75
N GLU A 119 2.43 -10.02 -0.62
CA GLU A 119 1.49 -10.40 -1.68
C GLU A 119 1.67 -9.52 -2.94
N LEU A 120 1.91 -8.21 -2.78
CA LEU A 120 2.20 -7.35 -3.94
C LEU A 120 3.51 -7.71 -4.62
N PHE A 121 4.56 -8.06 -3.87
CA PHE A 121 5.82 -8.52 -4.45
C PHE A 121 5.68 -9.88 -5.13
N ASP A 122 4.86 -10.79 -4.62
CA ASP A 122 4.54 -12.04 -5.32
C ASP A 122 3.94 -11.75 -6.71
N ILE A 123 2.96 -10.83 -6.80
CA ILE A 123 2.36 -10.43 -8.08
C ILE A 123 3.42 -9.87 -9.04
N ILE A 124 4.33 -9.05 -8.52
CA ILE A 124 5.42 -8.43 -9.28
C ILE A 124 6.39 -9.51 -9.79
N ASP A 125 6.81 -10.43 -8.92
CA ASP A 125 7.79 -11.48 -9.23
C ASP A 125 7.24 -12.51 -10.23
N PHE A 126 5.94 -12.80 -10.16
CA PHE A 126 5.27 -13.65 -11.16
C PHE A 126 4.92 -12.91 -12.45
N SER A 127 5.09 -11.58 -12.48
CA SER A 127 4.94 -10.84 -13.72
C SER A 127 6.21 -10.94 -14.56
N VAL A 128 6.10 -11.57 -15.73
CA VAL A 128 7.22 -11.83 -16.64
C VAL A 128 7.15 -10.94 -17.86
N TYR A 129 8.32 -10.64 -18.42
CA TYR A 129 8.42 -10.05 -19.75
C TYR A 129 7.92 -11.07 -20.78
N GLY A 130 6.86 -10.71 -21.50
CA GLY A 130 6.35 -11.47 -22.64
C GLY A 130 7.15 -11.24 -23.92
#